data_AF-A0A7S3LEW0-F1
#
_entry.id   AF-A0A7S3LEW0-F1
#
_cell.length_a   1.000
_cell.length_b   1.000
_cell.length_c   1.000
_cell.angle_alpha   90.00
_cell.angle_beta   90.00
_cell.angle_gamma   90.00
#
_symmetry.space_group_name_H-M   'P 1'
#
loop_
_entity.id
_entity.type
_entity.pdbx_description
1 polymer ?
#
loop_
_entity_poly.entity_id
_entity_poly.type
_entity_poly.pdbx_seq_one_letter_code
_entity_poly.pdbx_strand_id
1 'polypeptide(L)'
;DEINTGNDSKPPSYSESYVSMTKHDMDDDSQTFVCPTPVAVTNGDDISFVETSTIQNEGQKQIEDAIDAMDPKEKAAFLQALKVAPHLVEHETPPLWFLQFERYDAWAAAKRLVSYWKQRSEVFGERAFLPMSQTGY
;
A
#
# COMPACT_ATOMS: atom_id res chain seq x y z
N ASP A 1 44.38 8.57 11.70
CA ASP A 1 44.03 8.70 10.27
C ASP A 1 43.80 7.35 9.66
N GLU A 2 42.54 7.08 9.27
CA GLU A 2 42.11 6.52 7.98
C GLU A 2 40.74 5.84 8.14
N ILE A 3 39.75 6.62 7.71
CA ILE A 3 38.38 6.26 7.39
C ILE A 3 38.40 5.35 6.15
N ASN A 4 37.90 4.12 6.27
CA ASN A 4 37.55 3.30 5.11
C ASN A 4 36.02 3.29 4.95
N THR A 5 35.60 4.00 3.91
CA THR A 5 34.24 4.22 3.44
C THR A 5 33.82 3.14 2.44
N GLY A 6 32.57 2.69 2.53
CA GLY A 6 31.80 2.27 1.36
C GLY A 6 31.71 0.77 1.10
N ASN A 7 30.76 0.10 1.76
CA ASN A 7 30.10 -1.06 1.19
C ASN A 7 28.72 -0.60 0.68
N ASP A 8 28.69 -0.06 -0.53
CA ASP A 8 27.46 0.14 -1.31
C ASP A 8 26.91 -1.23 -1.71
N SER A 9 26.14 -1.84 -0.81
CA SER A 9 25.28 -2.97 -1.14
C SER A 9 24.16 -2.46 -2.04
N LYS A 10 24.42 -2.48 -3.35
CA LYS A 10 23.42 -2.34 -4.41
C LYS A 10 22.19 -3.19 -4.03
N PRO A 11 20.98 -2.62 -3.91
CA PRO A 11 19.79 -3.43 -3.70
C PRO A 11 19.62 -4.36 -4.90
N PRO A 12 19.22 -5.63 -4.71
CA PRO A 12 19.07 -6.57 -5.80
C PRO A 12 18.12 -5.99 -6.86
N SER A 13 18.59 -5.89 -8.10
CA SER A 13 17.75 -5.54 -9.24
C SER A 13 16.70 -6.63 -9.39
N TYR A 14 15.46 -6.31 -9.05
CA TYR A 14 14.34 -7.24 -9.03
C TYR A 14 13.95 -7.57 -10.48
N SER A 15 14.32 -8.76 -10.95
CA SER A 15 14.01 -9.26 -12.29
C SER A 15 12.51 -9.53 -12.46
N GLU A 16 11.97 -9.16 -13.62
CA GLU A 16 10.58 -9.27 -14.09
C GLU A 16 10.02 -10.71 -14.16
N SER A 17 9.93 -11.43 -13.04
CA SER A 17 9.33 -12.76 -13.04
C SER A 17 8.56 -13.09 -11.76
N TYR A 18 7.76 -12.15 -11.25
CA TYR A 18 6.66 -12.55 -10.37
C TYR A 18 5.44 -12.86 -11.23
N VAL A 19 5.48 -14.08 -11.76
CA VAL A 19 4.40 -14.72 -12.50
C VAL A 19 3.16 -14.83 -11.62
N SER A 20 2.02 -14.47 -12.22
CA SER A 20 0.65 -14.81 -11.85
C SER A 20 0.47 -15.77 -10.68
N MET A 21 -0.06 -15.27 -9.56
CA MET A 21 -0.79 -16.12 -8.63
C MET A 21 -2.17 -16.41 -9.23
N THR A 22 -2.23 -17.47 -10.03
CA THR A 22 -3.49 -18.09 -10.45
C THR A 22 -4.15 -18.72 -9.21
N LYS A 23 -5.33 -18.22 -8.82
CA LYS A 23 -6.25 -19.04 -8.04
C LYS A 23 -6.80 -20.12 -8.98
N HIS A 24 -6.40 -21.35 -8.66
CA HIS A 24 -7.03 -22.57 -9.15
C HIS A 24 -8.49 -22.58 -8.65
N ASP A 25 -9.42 -22.86 -9.56
CA ASP A 25 -10.83 -23.20 -9.33
C ASP A 25 -11.71 -22.15 -8.63
N MET A 26 -12.12 -21.10 -9.35
CA MET A 26 -13.47 -20.50 -9.22
C MET A 26 -13.89 -19.87 -10.57
N ASP A 27 -15.16 -20.07 -10.92
CA ASP A 27 -15.78 -19.89 -12.23
C ASP A 27 -15.64 -18.48 -12.87
N ASP A 28 -15.38 -18.50 -14.17
CA ASP A 28 -15.85 -17.60 -15.25
C ASP A 28 -16.31 -16.17 -14.88
N ASP A 29 -15.38 -15.30 -14.47
CA ASP A 29 -15.38 -13.87 -14.85
C ASP A 29 -13.99 -13.26 -14.60
N SER A 30 -13.08 -13.43 -15.57
CA SER A 30 -11.70 -13.00 -15.44
C SER A 30 -11.58 -11.49 -15.65
N GLN A 31 -11.95 -10.68 -14.67
CA GLN A 31 -11.44 -9.32 -14.59
C GLN A 31 -9.94 -9.39 -14.32
N THR A 32 -9.14 -9.23 -15.36
CA THR A 32 -7.70 -9.07 -15.23
C THR A 32 -7.43 -7.77 -14.45
N PHE A 33 -6.95 -7.89 -13.21
CA PHE A 33 -6.46 -6.75 -12.42
C PHE A 33 -5.20 -6.19 -13.09
N VAL A 34 -5.38 -5.28 -14.06
CA VAL A 34 -4.27 -4.55 -14.66
C VAL A 34 -3.88 -3.45 -13.68
N CYS A 35 -2.71 -3.60 -13.05
CA CYS A 35 -2.16 -2.55 -12.19
C CYS A 35 -1.91 -1.31 -13.06
N PRO A 36 -2.39 -0.11 -12.69
CA PRO A 36 -2.11 1.10 -13.44
C PRO A 36 -0.61 1.39 -13.32
N THR A 37 0.15 1.07 -14.36
CA THR A 37 1.58 1.33 -14.43
C THR A 37 1.78 2.78 -14.84
N PRO A 38 2.47 3.60 -14.03
CA PRO A 38 2.59 4.99 -14.43
C PRO A 38 3.68 5.14 -15.48
N VAL A 39 3.42 6.05 -16.40
CA VAL A 39 4.22 6.19 -17.61
C VAL A 39 5.49 6.96 -17.25
N ALA A 40 6.65 6.35 -17.52
CA ALA A 40 7.91 7.05 -17.44
C ALA A 40 7.98 8.06 -18.60
N VAL A 41 8.00 9.35 -18.28
CA VAL A 41 8.19 10.42 -19.27
C VAL A 41 9.64 10.87 -19.18
N THR A 42 10.40 10.66 -20.27
CA THR A 42 11.80 11.09 -20.38
C THR A 42 11.87 12.46 -21.05
N ASN A 43 12.24 13.50 -20.31
CA ASN A 43 12.57 14.81 -20.86
C ASN A 43 14.06 15.10 -20.54
N GLY A 44 14.96 14.69 -21.42
CA GLY A 44 16.40 14.67 -21.11
C GLY A 44 16.73 13.62 -20.05
N ASP A 45 17.94 13.68 -19.48
CA ASP A 45 18.50 12.69 -18.51
C ASP A 45 17.71 12.56 -17.18
N ASP A 46 16.50 13.13 -17.09
CA ASP A 46 15.61 13.10 -15.93
C ASP A 46 14.37 12.22 -16.22
N ILE A 47 14.27 11.11 -15.49
CA ILE A 47 13.13 10.18 -15.58
C ILE A 47 12.06 10.66 -14.59
N SER A 48 11.03 11.35 -15.10
CA SER A 48 9.87 11.74 -14.28
C SER A 48 8.72 10.75 -14.46
N PHE A 49 8.23 10.22 -13.34
CA PHE A 49 7.03 9.39 -13.31
C PHE A 49 5.82 10.31 -13.20
N VAL A 50 5.09 10.50 -14.30
CA VAL A 50 3.92 11.35 -14.28
C VAL A 50 2.73 10.52 -13.83
N GLU A 51 2.44 10.63 -12.53
CA GLU A 51 1.20 10.14 -11.96
C GLU A 51 0.04 11.01 -12.48
N THR A 52 -0.85 10.41 -13.25
CA THR A 52 -2.06 11.08 -13.73
C THR A 52 -3.20 10.91 -12.74
N SER A 53 -4.16 11.83 -12.73
CA SER A 53 -5.39 11.68 -11.93
C SER A 53 -6.13 10.38 -12.25
N THR A 54 -6.02 9.86 -13.47
CA THR A 54 -6.56 8.56 -13.86
C THR A 54 -5.91 7.40 -13.11
N ILE A 55 -4.57 7.41 -13.00
CA ILE A 55 -3.81 6.38 -12.26
C ILE A 55 -4.18 6.40 -10.77
N GLN A 56 -4.32 7.59 -10.19
CA GLN A 56 -4.76 7.76 -8.81
C GLN A 56 -6.15 7.17 -8.57
N ASN A 57 -7.12 7.57 -9.40
CA ASN A 57 -8.50 7.14 -9.24
C ASN A 57 -8.66 5.64 -9.45
N GLU A 58 -7.96 5.07 -10.44
CA GLU A 58 -8.00 3.64 -10.70
C GLU A 58 -7.31 2.86 -9.57
N GLY A 59 -6.12 3.30 -9.12
CA GLY A 59 -5.43 2.67 -7.99
C GLY A 59 -6.27 2.72 -6.70
N GLN A 60 -6.94 3.85 -6.45
CA GLN A 60 -7.86 4.02 -5.32
C GLN A 60 -9.00 2.99 -5.36
N LYS A 61 -9.64 2.81 -6.51
CA LYS A 61 -10.70 1.81 -6.66
C LYS A 61 -10.15 0.38 -6.47
N GLN A 62 -8.99 0.09 -7.04
CA GLN A 62 -8.39 -1.24 -6.96
C GLN A 62 -7.96 -1.61 -5.53
N ILE A 63 -7.46 -0.66 -4.73
CA ILE A 63 -7.11 -0.95 -3.32
C ILE A 63 -8.38 -1.16 -2.48
N GLU A 64 -9.47 -0.45 -2.77
CA GLU A 64 -10.78 -0.68 -2.14
C GLU A 64 -11.30 -2.10 -2.46
N ASP A 65 -11.32 -2.47 -3.75
CA ASP A 65 -11.72 -3.81 -4.21
C ASP A 65 -10.83 -4.91 -3.58
N ALA A 66 -9.52 -4.67 -3.48
CA ALA A 66 -8.57 -5.58 -2.85
C ALA A 66 -8.87 -5.76 -1.36
N ILE A 67 -9.09 -4.68 -0.61
CA ILE A 67 -9.49 -4.74 0.81
C ILE A 67 -10.81 -5.50 0.96
N ASP A 68 -11.78 -5.26 0.08
CA ASP A 68 -13.08 -5.92 0.10
C ASP A 68 -12.96 -7.45 -0.09
N ALA A 69 -12.04 -7.90 -0.94
CA ALA A 69 -11.75 -9.30 -1.18
C ALA A 69 -10.94 -10.01 -0.06
N MET A 70 -10.34 -9.28 0.89
CA MET A 70 -9.60 -9.88 2.02
C MET A 70 -10.52 -10.57 3.03
N ASP A 71 -10.00 -11.57 3.75
CA ASP A 71 -10.73 -12.25 4.82
C ASP A 71 -11.16 -11.22 5.89
N PRO A 72 -12.43 -11.22 6.33
CA PRO A 72 -12.92 -10.30 7.36
C PRO A 72 -12.08 -10.27 8.64
N LYS A 73 -11.46 -11.39 9.03
CA LYS A 73 -10.58 -11.47 10.20
C LYS A 73 -9.28 -10.69 10.00
N GLU A 74 -8.73 -10.68 8.80
CA GLU A 74 -7.50 -9.96 8.49
C GLU A 74 -7.73 -8.45 8.54
N LYS A 75 -8.84 -7.98 7.98
CA LYS A 75 -9.22 -6.56 7.95
C LYS A 75 -10.01 -6.05 9.15
N ALA A 76 -10.24 -6.87 10.17
CA ALA A 76 -11.10 -6.53 11.31
C ALA A 76 -10.69 -5.23 12.01
N ALA A 77 -9.39 -5.05 12.29
CA ALA A 77 -8.87 -3.85 12.94
C ALA A 77 -9.05 -2.59 12.08
N PHE A 78 -8.85 -2.71 10.77
CA PHE A 78 -9.09 -1.63 9.82
C PHE A 78 -10.57 -1.24 9.74
N LEU A 79 -11.48 -2.22 9.63
CA LEU A 79 -12.92 -1.97 9.63
C LEU A 79 -13.40 -1.32 10.94
N GLN A 80 -12.81 -1.73 12.07
CA GLN A 80 -13.07 -1.08 13.36
C GLN A 80 -12.56 0.37 13.38
N ALA A 81 -11.37 0.64 12.82
CA ALA A 81 -10.83 1.99 12.71
C ALA A 81 -11.74 2.90 11.86
N LEU A 82 -12.21 2.40 10.71
CA LEU A 82 -13.18 3.12 9.86
C LEU A 82 -14.47 3.46 10.62
N LYS A 83 -14.95 2.55 11.48
CA LYS A 83 -16.17 2.75 12.27
C LYS A 83 -15.98 3.73 13.44
N VAL A 84 -14.86 3.64 14.15
CA VAL A 84 -14.63 4.35 15.42
C VAL A 84 -13.98 5.71 15.18
N ALA A 85 -13.01 5.78 14.26
CA ALA A 85 -12.20 6.96 14.02
C ALA A 85 -11.94 7.16 12.51
N PRO A 86 -12.98 7.40 11.69
CA PRO A 86 -12.83 7.57 10.24
C PRO A 86 -11.89 8.73 9.88
N HIS A 87 -11.94 9.83 10.62
CA HIS A 87 -11.01 10.96 10.47
C HIS A 87 -9.54 10.55 10.67
N LEU A 88 -9.28 9.61 11.59
CA LEU A 88 -7.93 9.13 11.85
C LEU A 88 -7.43 8.24 10.71
N VAL A 89 -8.31 7.40 10.15
CA VAL A 89 -8.01 6.60 8.96
C VAL A 89 -7.66 7.49 7.77
N GLU A 90 -8.42 8.55 7.55
CA GLU A 90 -8.17 9.53 6.49
C GLU A 90 -6.81 10.23 6.66
N HIS A 91 -6.47 10.64 7.88
CA HIS A 91 -5.25 11.39 8.14
C HIS A 91 -3.98 10.53 8.22
N GLU A 92 -4.05 9.38 8.86
CA GLU A 92 -2.86 8.55 9.11
C GLU A 92 -2.64 7.49 8.04
N THR A 93 -3.70 7.06 7.37
CA THR A 93 -3.62 6.02 6.35
C THR A 93 -4.31 6.38 5.03
N PRO A 94 -3.97 7.51 4.39
CA PRO A 94 -4.50 7.82 3.07
C PRO A 94 -4.05 6.76 2.06
N PRO A 95 -4.98 6.10 1.32
CA PRO A 95 -4.65 4.94 0.49
C PRO A 95 -3.60 5.23 -0.59
N LEU A 96 -3.56 6.46 -1.10
CA LEU A 96 -2.60 6.87 -2.12
C LEU A 96 -1.14 6.70 -1.68
N TRP A 97 -0.82 6.94 -0.42
CA TRP A 97 0.55 6.76 0.08
C TRP A 97 0.98 5.29 0.04
N PHE A 98 0.05 4.36 0.31
CA PHE A 98 0.32 2.92 0.22
C PHE A 98 0.45 2.47 -1.22
N LEU A 99 -0.39 2.99 -2.13
CA LEU A 99 -0.30 2.72 -3.56
C LEU A 99 1.05 3.19 -4.13
N GLN A 100 1.46 4.43 -3.85
CA GLN A 100 2.75 4.95 -4.30
C GLN A 100 3.91 4.13 -3.75
N PHE A 101 3.87 3.77 -2.46
CA PHE A 101 4.90 2.96 -1.82
C PHE A 101 5.04 1.56 -2.46
N GLU A 102 3.90 0.92 -2.76
CA GLU A 102 3.86 -0.41 -3.38
C GLU A 102 3.83 -0.36 -4.91
N ARG A 103 4.21 0.77 -5.52
CA ARG A 103 4.27 0.96 -6.99
C ARG A 103 2.97 0.58 -7.71
N TYR A 104 1.84 0.96 -7.12
CA TYR A 104 0.48 0.68 -7.59
C TYR A 104 0.08 -0.82 -7.64
N ASP A 105 0.78 -1.69 -6.90
CA ASP A 105 0.22 -2.99 -6.55
C ASP A 105 -0.86 -2.82 -5.48
N ALA A 106 -2.12 -2.82 -5.93
CA ALA A 106 -3.29 -2.60 -5.07
C ALA A 106 -3.42 -3.67 -3.97
N TRP A 107 -3.06 -4.93 -4.24
CA TRP A 107 -3.16 -6.01 -3.25
C TRP A 107 -2.06 -5.88 -2.19
N ALA A 108 -0.84 -5.55 -2.59
CA ALA A 108 0.24 -5.26 -1.65
C ALA A 108 -0.08 -4.02 -0.79
N ALA A 109 -0.58 -2.96 -1.41
CA ALA A 109 -0.99 -1.74 -0.72
C ALA A 109 -2.11 -2.01 0.30
N ALA A 110 -3.15 -2.75 -0.10
CA ALA A 110 -4.25 -3.17 0.77
C ALA A 110 -3.75 -3.96 1.98
N LYS A 111 -2.90 -4.98 1.74
CA LYS A 111 -2.28 -5.77 2.83
C LYS A 111 -1.49 -4.90 3.80
N ARG A 112 -0.70 -3.93 3.30
CA ARG A 112 0.10 -3.05 4.15
C ARG A 112 -0.78 -2.12 4.99
N LEU A 113 -1.82 -1.55 4.38
CA LEU A 113 -2.78 -0.69 5.06
C LEU A 113 -3.51 -1.45 6.18
N VAL A 114 -4.03 -2.64 5.89
CA VAL A 114 -4.69 -3.50 6.88
C VAL A 114 -3.72 -3.92 7.99
N SER A 115 -2.48 -4.28 7.62
CA SER A 115 -1.45 -4.67 8.58
C SER A 115 -1.07 -3.55 9.54
N TYR A 116 -1.04 -2.30 9.07
CA TYR A 116 -0.80 -1.14 9.92
C TYR A 116 -1.83 -1.06 11.06
N TRP A 117 -3.11 -1.12 10.73
CA TRP A 117 -4.18 -1.05 11.74
C TRP A 117 -4.18 -2.26 12.66
N LYS A 118 -3.89 -3.46 12.14
CA LYS A 118 -3.71 -4.66 12.96
C LYS A 118 -2.58 -4.48 13.97
N GLN A 119 -1.39 -4.10 13.52
CA GLN A 119 -0.23 -3.88 14.39
C GLN A 119 -0.50 -2.78 15.42
N ARG A 120 -1.16 -1.69 15.01
CA ARG A 120 -1.55 -0.62 15.91
C ARG A 120 -2.50 -1.11 17.00
N SER A 121 -3.51 -1.91 16.64
CA SER A 121 -4.42 -2.54 17.61
C SER A 121 -3.70 -3.50 18.55
N GLU A 122 -2.74 -4.28 18.06
CA GLU A 122 -1.93 -5.19 18.88
C GLU A 122 -1.05 -4.44 19.89
N VAL A 123 -0.44 -3.32 19.49
CA VAL A 123 0.47 -2.54 20.34
C VAL A 123 -0.26 -1.67 21.35
N PHE A 124 -1.34 -0.98 20.93
CA PHE A 124 -2.01 0.03 21.73
C PHE A 124 -3.34 -0.43 22.34
N GLY A 125 -3.84 -1.61 21.96
CA GLY A 125 -5.11 -2.15 22.44
C GLY A 125 -6.27 -1.18 22.22
N GLU A 126 -7.01 -0.86 23.29
CA GLU A 126 -8.14 0.07 23.25
C GLU A 126 -7.75 1.50 22.80
N ARG A 127 -6.49 1.88 23.01
CA ARG A 127 -5.98 3.21 22.64
C ARG A 127 -5.55 3.31 21.18
N ALA A 128 -5.66 2.23 20.40
CA ALA A 128 -5.26 2.21 19.00
C ALA A 128 -6.03 3.20 18.12
N PHE A 129 -7.22 3.64 18.53
CA PHE A 129 -8.05 4.57 17.76
C PHE A 129 -7.93 6.02 18.26
N LEU A 130 -6.87 6.32 19.02
CA LEU A 130 -6.49 7.68 19.38
C LEU A 130 -5.37 8.17 18.46
N PRO A 131 -5.27 9.49 18.21
CA PRO A 131 -4.14 10.06 17.48
C PRO A 131 -2.80 9.70 18.12
N MET A 132 -1.82 9.30 17.31
CA MET A 132 -0.42 9.17 17.76
C MET A 132 0.24 10.56 17.78
N SER A 133 -0.33 11.49 18.53
CA SER A 133 0.33 12.77 18.78
C SER A 133 1.42 12.58 19.82
N GLN A 134 2.67 12.86 19.47
CA GLN A 134 3.75 13.11 20.44
C GLN A 134 3.52 14.48 21.10
N THR A 135 2.43 14.64 21.84
CA THR A 135 2.27 15.82 22.70
C THR A 135 2.82 15.45 24.07
N GLY A 136 4.10 15.74 24.28
CA GLY A 136 4.81 15.55 25.54
C GLY A 136 4.79 16.80 26.42
N TYR A 137 3.65 17.48 26.51
CA TYR A 137 3.51 18.77 27.21
C TYR A 137 2.31 18.74 28.14
#